data_AF-A0AAV5TZB9-F1
#
_entry.id   AF-A0AAV5TZB9-F1
#
_cell.length_a   1.000
_cell.length_b   1.000
_cell.length_c   1.000
_cell.angle_alpha   90.00
_cell.angle_beta   90.00
_cell.angle_gamma   90.00
#
_symmetry.space_group_name_H-M   'P 1'
#
loop_
_entity.id
_entity.type
_entity.pdbx_description
1 polymer ?
#
loop_
_entity_poly.entity_id
_entity_poly.type
_entity_poly.pdbx_seq_one_letter_code
_entity_poly.pdbx_strand_id
1 'polypeptide(L)'
;ILFDKNDRIKICDLGLVANRAMKNGQEIDAKRTKNTVTPIYMAPEQHEGNYSSKVDIFSLGLILAELCVLMTVTKAYEVFENYREGRQNSALRHLPEV
;
A
#
# COMPACT_ATOMS: atom_id res chain seq x y z
N ILE A 1 -4.39 -11.06 -0.51
CA ILE A 1 -4.08 -11.47 -1.90
C ILE A 1 -4.12 -12.99 -1.96
N LEU A 2 -4.84 -13.56 -2.93
CA LEU A 2 -4.98 -15.01 -3.13
C LEU A 2 -4.66 -15.38 -4.58
N PHE A 3 -4.06 -16.55 -4.78
CA PHE A 3 -3.86 -17.16 -6.10
C PHE A 3 -4.98 -18.16 -6.36
N ASP A 4 -5.58 -18.12 -7.55
CA ASP A 4 -6.48 -19.18 -7.99
C ASP A 4 -5.75 -20.28 -8.76
N LYS A 5 -6.47 -21.36 -9.12
CA LYS A 5 -5.91 -22.53 -9.82
C LYS A 5 -5.34 -22.24 -11.22
N ASN A 6 -5.55 -21.03 -11.75
CA ASN A 6 -5.06 -20.61 -13.06
C ASN A 6 -3.98 -19.50 -12.91
N ASP A 7 -3.30 -19.45 -11.75
CA ASP A 7 -2.28 -18.45 -11.40
C ASP A 7 -2.77 -16.99 -11.48
N ARG A 8 -4.08 -16.76 -11.33
CA ARG A 8 -4.64 -15.41 -11.28
C ARG A 8 -4.65 -14.88 -9.86
N ILE A 9 -4.14 -13.66 -9.70
CA ILE A 9 -4.17 -12.93 -8.43
C ILE A 9 -5.56 -12.33 -8.21
N LYS A 10 -6.08 -12.51 -7.00
CA LYS A 10 -7.33 -11.89 -6.54
C LYS A 10 -7.12 -11.12 -5.25
N ILE A 11 -7.72 -9.93 -5.18
CA ILE A 11 -7.85 -9.19 -3.93
C ILE A 11 -8.99 -9.84 -3.13
N CYS A 12 -8.76 -10.03 -1.84
CA CYS A 12 -9.69 -10.61 -0.88
C CYS A 12 -9.79 -9.69 0.33
N ASP A 13 -10.68 -10.00 1.27
CA ASP A 13 -10.92 -9.22 2.47
C ASP A 13 -11.35 -7.77 2.18
N LEU A 14 -12.64 -7.60 1.91
CA LEU A 14 -13.25 -6.31 1.60
C LEU A 14 -13.93 -5.66 2.82
N GLY A 15 -13.62 -6.13 4.04
CA GLY A 15 -14.26 -5.65 5.28
C GLY A 15 -13.99 -4.18 5.60
N LEU A 16 -12.94 -3.60 5.00
CA LEU A 16 -12.49 -2.23 5.18
C LEU A 16 -12.75 -1.33 3.96
N VAL A 17 -13.43 -1.85 2.92
CA VAL A 17 -13.70 -1.09 1.70
C VAL A 17 -14.59 0.10 2.02
N ALA A 18 -14.26 1.25 1.42
CA ALA A 18 -15.03 2.46 1.58
C ALA A 18 -15.19 3.19 0.24
N ASN A 19 -16.37 3.78 0.03
CA ASN A 19 -16.71 4.48 -1.21
C ASN A 19 -15.74 5.64 -1.47
N ARG A 20 -15.40 5.90 -2.73
CA ARG A 20 -14.64 7.10 -3.11
C ARG A 20 -15.48 8.36 -2.91
N ALA A 21 -14.86 9.45 -2.48
CA ALA A 21 -15.51 10.75 -2.47
C ALA A 21 -15.25 11.44 -3.80
N MET A 22 -16.33 11.86 -4.46
CA MET A 22 -16.28 12.46 -5.78
C MET A 22 -16.86 13.88 -5.74
N LYS A 23 -16.20 14.83 -6.41
CA LYS A 23 -16.70 16.18 -6.64
C LYS A 23 -16.42 16.57 -8.09
N ASN A 24 -17.46 16.97 -8.82
CA ASN A 24 -17.37 17.35 -10.24
C ASN A 24 -16.67 16.28 -11.11
N GLY A 25 -16.93 15.00 -10.85
CA GLY A 25 -16.32 13.88 -11.58
C GLY A 25 -14.86 13.57 -11.21
N GLN A 26 -14.26 14.31 -10.28
CA GLN A 26 -12.92 14.07 -9.76
C GLN A 26 -12.96 13.48 -8.36
N GLU A 27 -12.04 12.57 -8.06
CA GLU A 27 -11.87 12.07 -6.71
C GLU A 27 -11.25 13.16 -5.82
N ILE A 28 -11.76 13.27 -4.61
CA ILE A 28 -11.22 14.17 -3.58
C ILE A 28 -10.85 13.36 -2.34
N ASP A 29 -9.96 13.92 -1.53
CA ASP A 29 -9.70 13.37 -0.21
C ASP A 29 -10.96 13.48 0.66
N ALA A 30 -11.18 12.43 1.44
CA ALA A 30 -12.29 12.34 2.35
C ALA A 30 -11.81 12.07 3.77
N LYS A 31 -12.51 12.64 4.74
CA LYS A 31 -12.33 12.29 6.14
C LYS A 31 -12.70 10.82 6.34
N ARG A 32 -11.76 10.02 6.81
CA ARG A 32 -11.93 8.59 7.10
C ARG A 32 -11.49 8.29 8.53
N THR A 33 -11.91 7.12 8.99
CA THR A 33 -11.48 6.60 10.28
C THR A 33 -9.96 6.38 10.26
N LYS A 34 -9.29 6.82 11.32
CA LYS A 34 -7.86 6.55 11.52
C LYS A 34 -7.67 5.09 11.97
N ASN A 35 -6.48 4.54 11.75
CA ASN A 35 -6.05 3.25 12.30
C ASN A 35 -6.92 2.03 11.94
N THR A 36 -7.61 2.07 10.80
CA THR A 36 -8.48 0.96 10.37
C THR A 36 -7.75 -0.07 9.51
N VAL A 37 -6.47 0.16 9.18
CA VAL A 37 -5.65 -0.66 8.27
C VAL A 37 -4.49 -1.30 9.03
N THR A 38 -3.99 -2.43 8.53
CA THR A 38 -2.73 -3.04 9.00
C THR A 38 -1.59 -2.01 8.91
N PRO A 39 -0.97 -1.59 10.03
CA PRO A 39 -0.06 -0.43 10.05
C PRO A 39 1.11 -0.50 9.07
N ILE A 40 1.68 -1.70 8.87
CA ILE A 40 2.85 -1.91 8.01
C ILE A 40 2.59 -1.60 6.52
N TYR A 41 1.34 -1.60 6.05
CA TYR A 41 1.00 -1.27 4.66
C TYR A 41 0.37 0.12 4.49
N MET A 42 0.24 0.87 5.59
CA MET A 42 -0.44 2.16 5.60
C MET A 42 0.38 3.23 4.88
N ALA A 43 -0.28 4.02 4.04
CA ALA A 43 0.29 5.19 3.39
C ALA A 43 0.52 6.33 4.39
N PRO A 44 1.53 7.20 4.19
CA PRO A 44 1.87 8.25 5.16
C PRO A 44 0.69 9.19 5.46
N GLU A 45 -0.07 9.59 4.44
CA GLU A 45 -1.21 10.50 4.53
C GLU A 45 -2.40 9.94 5.34
N GLN A 46 -2.48 8.62 5.54
CA GLN A 46 -3.58 8.02 6.32
C GLN A 46 -3.57 8.43 7.80
N HIS A 47 -2.42 8.88 8.33
CA HIS A 47 -2.30 9.40 9.71
C HIS A 47 -3.10 10.69 9.92
N GLU A 48 -3.25 11.50 8.87
CA GLU A 48 -4.02 12.75 8.93
C GLU A 48 -5.53 12.45 8.96
N GLY A 49 -5.94 11.30 8.42
CA GLY A 49 -7.33 10.85 8.37
C GLY A 49 -8.13 11.52 7.25
N ASN A 50 -7.48 12.22 6.33
CA ASN A 50 -8.07 12.74 5.10
C ASN A 50 -7.29 12.19 3.91
N TYR A 51 -7.90 11.27 3.15
CA TYR A 51 -7.22 10.61 2.05
C TYR A 51 -8.19 10.12 0.98
N SER A 52 -7.64 9.80 -0.19
CA SER A 52 -8.33 9.27 -1.37
C SER A 52 -7.90 7.82 -1.66
N SER A 53 -8.37 7.23 -2.76
CA SER A 53 -7.98 5.87 -3.18
C SER A 53 -6.48 5.71 -3.52
N LYS A 54 -5.70 6.80 -3.49
CA LYS A 54 -4.25 6.77 -3.70
C LYS A 54 -3.51 5.96 -2.63
N VAL A 55 -4.08 5.86 -1.43
CA VAL A 55 -3.52 5.03 -0.35
C VAL A 55 -3.45 3.56 -0.74
N ASP A 56 -4.42 3.06 -1.52
CA ASP A 56 -4.43 1.67 -1.99
C ASP A 56 -3.29 1.40 -2.98
N ILE A 57 -2.90 2.41 -3.77
CA ILE A 57 -1.76 2.33 -4.70
C ILE A 57 -0.45 2.27 -3.93
N PHE A 58 -0.32 3.05 -2.86
CA PHE A 58 0.84 2.99 -1.98
C PHE A 58 0.98 1.61 -1.32
N SER A 59 -0.11 1.11 -0.71
CA SER A 59 -0.12 -0.24 -0.11
C SER A 59 0.19 -1.33 -1.13
N LEU A 60 -0.35 -1.24 -2.35
CA LEU A 60 -0.04 -2.18 -3.43
C LEU A 60 1.45 -2.17 -3.78
N GLY A 61 2.07 -0.98 -3.85
CA GLY A 61 3.52 -0.86 -4.09
C GLY A 61 4.36 -1.58 -3.04
N LEU A 62 4.00 -1.46 -1.75
CA LEU A 62 4.68 -2.17 -0.66
C LEU A 62 4.52 -3.69 -0.78
N ILE A 63 3.31 -4.17 -1.07
CA ILE A 63 3.05 -5.61 -1.26
C ILE A 63 3.83 -6.15 -2.45
N LEU A 64 3.88 -5.43 -3.57
CA LEU A 64 4.69 -5.84 -4.74
C LEU A 64 6.18 -5.89 -4.39
N ALA A 65 6.70 -4.93 -3.63
CA ALA A 65 8.09 -4.96 -3.18
C ALA A 65 8.38 -6.19 -2.31
N GLU A 66 7.48 -6.56 -1.40
CA GLU A 66 7.61 -7.77 -0.56
C GLU A 66 7.52 -9.06 -1.39
N LEU A 67 6.67 -9.10 -2.41
CA LEU A 67 6.57 -10.24 -3.32
C LEU A 67 7.83 -10.41 -4.20
N CYS A 68 8.48 -9.32 -4.59
CA CYS A 68 9.71 -9.35 -5.38
C CYS A 68 10.96 -9.62 -4.53
N VAL A 69 10.96 -9.19 -3.26
CA VAL A 69 12.12 -9.30 -2.38
C VAL A 69 11.70 -9.92 -1.06
N LEU A 70 12.20 -11.13 -0.82
CA LEU A 70 11.94 -11.85 0.42
C LEU A 70 12.69 -11.17 1.58
N MET A 71 11.94 -10.46 2.41
CA MET A 71 12.46 -9.71 3.56
C MET A 71 12.02 -10.35 4.87
N THR A 72 12.85 -10.24 5.91
CA THR A 72 12.36 -10.45 7.27
C THR A 72 11.40 -9.31 7.63
N VAL A 73 10.47 -9.56 8.56
CA VAL A 73 9.50 -8.54 9.01
C VAL A 73 10.21 -7.25 9.44
N THR A 74 11.28 -7.36 10.24
CA THR A 74 12.07 -6.19 10.68
C THR A 74 12.65 -5.41 9.49
N LYS A 75 13.15 -6.10 8.47
CA LYS A 75 13.71 -5.44 7.28
C LYS A 75 12.61 -4.77 6.46
N ALA A 76 11.46 -5.42 6.32
CA ALA A 76 10.30 -4.85 5.64
C ALA A 76 9.85 -3.55 6.33
N TYR A 77 9.79 -3.51 7.66
CA TYR A 77 9.49 -2.27 8.40
C TYR A 77 10.49 -1.15 8.08
N GLU A 78 11.79 -1.41 8.18
CA GLU A 78 12.82 -0.40 7.86
C GLU A 78 12.68 0.11 6.42
N VAL A 79 12.43 -0.81 5.48
CA VAL A 79 12.29 -0.48 4.06
C VAL A 79 11.04 0.34 3.79
N PHE A 80 9.91 -0.04 4.37
CA PHE A 80 8.63 0.63 4.14
C PHE A 80 8.57 1.98 4.85
N GLU A 81 9.19 2.15 6.03
CA GLU A 81 9.34 3.47 6.66
C GLU A 81 10.16 4.41 5.77
N ASN A 82 11.27 3.94 5.18
CA ASN A 82 12.03 4.74 4.23
C ASN A 82 11.17 5.18 3.03
N TYR A 83 10.32 4.31 2.49
CA TYR A 83 9.40 4.70 1.40
C TYR A 83 8.36 5.74 1.83
N ARG A 84 7.80 5.65 3.06
CA ARG A 84 6.88 6.66 3.59
C ARG A 84 7.52 8.03 3.72
N GLU A 85 8.80 8.05 4.08
CA GLU A 85 9.56 9.29 4.25
C GLU A 85 10.24 9.76 2.96
N GLY A 86 9.95 9.13 1.82
CA GLY A 86 10.51 9.48 0.52
C GLY A 86 12.02 9.23 0.40
N ARG A 87 12.60 8.39 1.27
CA ARG A 87 14.02 8.04 1.26
C ARG A 87 14.30 6.85 0.35
N GLN A 88 15.47 6.88 -0.30
CA GLN A 88 15.92 5.77 -1.13
C GLN A 88 16.21 4.52 -0.28
N ASN A 89 15.97 3.35 -0.85
CA ASN A 89 16.32 2.06 -0.25
C ASN A 89 17.19 1.22 -1.19
N SER A 90 18.07 0.38 -0.64
CA SER A 90 18.86 -0.58 -1.40
C SER A 90 18.15 -1.92 -1.66
N ALA A 91 17.00 -2.17 -1.02
CA ALA A 91 16.28 -3.44 -1.08
C ALA A 91 16.01 -3.93 -2.50
N LEU A 92 15.71 -3.01 -3.44
CA LEU A 92 15.39 -3.36 -4.83
C LEU A 92 16.61 -3.33 -5.77
N ARG A 93 17.82 -2.96 -5.30
CA ARG A 93 18.99 -2.74 -6.18
C ARG A 93 19.53 -3.99 -6.87
N HIS A 94 19.16 -5.17 -6.40
CA HIS A 94 19.56 -6.45 -6.99
C HIS A 94 18.61 -6.91 -8.11
N LEU A 95 17.47 -6.24 -8.26
CA LEU A 95 16.53 -6.50 -9.35
C LEU A 95 17.01 -5.77 -10.62
N PRO A 96 16.78 -6.35 -11.81
CA PRO A 96 17.13 -5.70 -13.06
C PRO A 96 16.34 -4.40 -13.25
N GLU A 97 16.99 -3.38 -13.83
CA GLU A 97 16.29 -2.18 -14.32
C GLU A 97 15.40 -2.57 -15.51
N VAL A 98 14.20 -2.01 -15.56
CA VAL A 98 13.17 -2.30 -16.57
C VAL A 98 13.14 -1.19 -17.61
#